data_AF-A0A7J4LP00-F1
#
_entry.id   AF-A0A7J4LP00-F1
#
_cell.length_a   1.000
_cell.length_b   1.000
_cell.length_c   1.000
_cell.angle_alpha   90.00
_cell.angle_beta   90.00
_cell.angle_gamma   90.00
#
_symmetry.space_group_name_H-M   'P 1'
#
loop_
_entity.id
_entity.type
_entity.pdbx_description
1 polymer ?
#
loop_
_entity_poly.entity_id
_entity_poly.type
_entity_poly.pdbx_seq_one_letter_code
_entity_poly.pdbx_strand_id
1 'polypeptide(L)' 'MVLLGGLSMPKMGVDVNDVKAVIEEITLEQESRRILGVCIGGVFHKAGWDRLIDFDYLVDAGMDVVTYGRE' A
#
# COMPACT_ATOMS: atom_id res chain seq x y z
N MET A 1 4.95 -9.14 -6.08
CA MET A 1 5.40 -8.22 -5.01
C MET A 1 4.22 -7.84 -4.13
N VAL A 2 4.43 -7.66 -2.81
CA VAL A 2 3.39 -7.14 -1.90
C VAL A 2 3.80 -5.75 -1.41
N LEU A 3 2.92 -4.76 -1.57
CA LEU A 3 3.10 -3.41 -1.07
C LEU A 3 2.22 -3.19 0.16
N LEU A 4 2.84 -2.82 1.28
CA LEU A 4 2.14 -2.55 2.53
C LEU A 4 1.73 -1.08 2.63
N GLY A 5 0.47 -0.84 3.01
CA GLY A 5 -0.17 0.48 3.04
C GLY A 5 0.59 1.54 3.84
N GLY A 6 1.39 1.13 4.83
CA GLY A 6 2.16 2.04 5.64
C GLY A 6 3.10 2.95 4.83
N LEU A 7 3.64 2.47 3.71
CA LEU A 7 4.51 3.26 2.81
C LEU A 7 3.82 4.49 2.23
N SER A 8 2.51 4.43 2.02
CA SER A 8 1.72 5.53 1.45
C SER A 8 1.34 6.63 2.46
N MET A 9 1.63 6.42 3.75
CA MET A 9 1.27 7.39 4.78
C MET A 9 2.19 8.64 4.72
N PRO A 10 1.64 9.87 4.77
CA PRO A 10 2.42 11.10 4.62
C PRO A 10 3.64 11.20 5.56
N LYS A 11 3.51 10.72 6.80
CA LYS A 11 4.58 10.72 7.81
C LYS A 11 5.81 9.89 7.43
N MET A 12 5.69 8.97 6.48
CA MET A 12 6.81 8.15 6.01
C MET A 12 7.71 8.93 5.05
N GLY A 13 7.22 10.01 4.43
CA GLY A 13 8.00 10.84 3.50
C GLY A 13 8.48 10.09 2.26
N VAL A 14 7.81 8.99 1.87
CA VAL A 14 8.18 8.16 0.73
C VAL A 14 7.53 8.73 -0.54
N ASP A 15 8.34 8.99 -1.57
CA ASP A 15 7.83 9.33 -2.90
C ASP A 15 7.33 8.06 -3.60
N VAL A 16 6.13 8.15 -4.19
CA VAL A 16 5.52 7.06 -4.96
C VAL A 16 6.37 6.67 -6.18
N ASN A 17 7.14 7.59 -6.75
CA ASN A 17 8.01 7.32 -7.90
C ASN A 17 9.21 6.46 -7.50
N ASP A 18 9.77 6.67 -6.32
CA ASP A 18 10.83 5.81 -5.79
C ASP A 18 10.32 4.39 -5.59
N VAL A 19 9.08 4.25 -5.09
CA VAL A 19 8.43 2.94 -4.96
C VAL A 19 8.23 2.28 -6.31
N LYS A 20 7.80 3.02 -7.35
CA LYS A 20 7.66 2.49 -8.71
C LYS A 20 8.97 1.96 -9.27
N ALA A 21 10.07 2.70 -9.08
CA ALA A 21 11.40 2.27 -9.50
C ALA A 21 11.80 0.95 -8.82
N VAL A 22 11.55 0.83 -7.52
CA VAL A 22 11.81 -0.42 -6.77
C VAL A 22 10.93 -1.58 -7.25
N ILE A 23 9.64 -1.32 -7.52
CA ILE A 23 8.76 -2.37 -8.08
C ILE A 23 9.34 -2.84 -9.42
N GLU A 24 9.69 -1.92 -10.32
CA GLU A 24 10.30 -2.25 -11.61
C GLU A 24 11.56 -3.08 -11.40
N GLU A 25 12.54 -2.59 -10.65
CA GLU A 25 13.81 -3.28 -10.38
C GLU A 25 13.62 -4.72 -9.90
N ILE A 26 12.74 -4.94 -8.92
CA ILE A 26 12.49 -6.26 -8.34
C ILE A 26 11.75 -7.20 -9.30
N THR A 27 10.94 -6.65 -10.21
CA THR A 27 10.05 -7.44 -11.08
C THR A 27 10.56 -7.55 -12.52
N LEU A 28 11.72 -6.96 -12.85
CA LEU A 28 12.32 -6.93 -14.19
C LEU A 28 12.39 -8.30 -14.87
N GLU A 29 12.75 -9.36 -14.14
CA GLU A 29 12.92 -10.70 -14.69
C GLU A 29 11.68 -11.61 -14.54
N GLN A 30 10.56 -11.07 -14.02
CA GLN A 30 9.35 -11.84 -13.79
C GLN A 30 8.45 -11.82 -15.03
N GLU A 31 8.29 -12.97 -15.69
CA GLU A 31 7.39 -13.12 -16.85
C GLU A 31 5.94 -12.72 -16.54
N SER A 32 5.51 -12.87 -15.28
CA SER A 32 4.18 -12.45 -14.81
C SER A 32 4.30 -11.64 -13.53
N ARG A 33 4.74 -10.39 -13.66
CA ARG A 33 4.70 -9.39 -12.59
C ARG A 33 3.26 -9.27 -12.06
N ARG A 34 3.10 -9.49 -10.75
CA ARG A 34 1.87 -9.20 -10.01
C ARG A 34 2.16 -8.30 -8.81
N ILE A 35 1.36 -7.27 -8.60
CA ILE A 35 1.43 -6.33 -7.48
C ILE A 35 0.17 -6.48 -6.63
N LEU A 36 0.36 -6.90 -5.39
CA LEU A 36 -0.70 -6.96 -4.38
C LEU A 36 -0.50 -5.80 -3.39
N GLY A 37 -1.49 -4.92 -3.29
CA GLY A 37 -1.56 -3.93 -2.21
C GLY A 37 -2.29 -4.48 -1.00
N VAL A 38 -1.75 -4.31 0.19
CA VAL A 38 -2.42 -4.66 1.46
C VAL A 38 -2.40 -3.47 2.41
N CYS A 39 -3.56 -3.01 2.85
CA CYS A 39 -3.68 -1.87 3.73
C CYS A 39 -4.85 -1.97 4.71
N ILE A 40 -4.91 -0.99 5.62
CA ILE A 40 -5.98 -0.84 6.60
C ILE A 40 -6.50 0.60 6.50
N GLY A 41 -7.83 0.76 6.52
CA GLY A 41 -8.49 2.06 6.59
C GLY A 41 -8.28 2.94 5.36
N GLY A 42 -8.13 2.36 4.17
CA GLY A 42 -8.12 3.08 2.90
C GLY A 42 -6.88 3.94 2.66
N VAL A 43 -5.73 3.64 3.28
CA VAL A 43 -4.55 4.52 3.20
C VAL A 43 -4.03 4.70 1.76
N PHE A 44 -4.07 3.66 0.92
CA PHE A 44 -3.67 3.81 -0.49
C PHE A 44 -4.59 4.76 -1.26
N HIS A 45 -5.91 4.69 -1.04
CA HIS A 45 -6.88 5.59 -1.67
C HIS A 45 -6.72 7.03 -1.19
N LYS A 46 -6.57 7.21 0.14
CA LYS A 46 -6.34 8.53 0.75
C LYS A 46 -5.05 9.19 0.26
N ALA A 47 -4.01 8.40 0.02
CA ALA A 47 -2.75 8.86 -0.56
C ALA A 47 -2.81 9.02 -2.09
N GLY A 48 -3.87 8.55 -2.75
CA GLY A 48 -4.01 8.51 -4.21
C GLY A 48 -3.15 7.46 -4.91
N TRP A 49 -2.49 6.57 -4.15
CA TRP A 49 -1.60 5.55 -4.70
C TRP A 49 -2.36 4.47 -5.48
N ASP A 50 -3.63 4.26 -5.17
CA ASP A 50 -4.55 3.38 -5.91
C ASP A 50 -4.74 3.78 -7.38
N ARG A 51 -4.47 5.05 -7.72
CA ARG A 51 -4.51 5.58 -9.10
C ARG A 51 -3.14 5.75 -9.73
N LEU A 52 -2.08 5.69 -8.92
CA LEU A 52 -0.71 5.92 -9.36
C LEU A 52 0.05 4.62 -9.57
N ILE A 53 -0.27 3.57 -8.82
CA ILE A 53 0.32 2.23 -8.91
C ILE A 53 -0.71 1.29 -9.51
N ASP A 54 -0.30 0.52 -10.52
CA ASP A 54 -1.15 -0.46 -11.19
C ASP A 54 -1.22 -1.76 -10.38
N PHE A 55 -2.05 -1.77 -9.34
CA PHE A 55 -2.29 -2.96 -8.51
C PHE A 55 -3.14 -3.97 -9.25
N ASP A 56 -2.67 -5.21 -9.37
CA ASP A 56 -3.52 -6.32 -9.83
C ASP A 56 -4.63 -6.63 -8.81
N TYR A 57 -4.29 -6.51 -7.52
CA TYR A 57 -5.20 -6.71 -6.40
C TYR A 57 -4.91 -5.71 -5.29
N LEU A 58 -5.97 -5.21 -4.66
CA LEU A 58 -5.90 -4.31 -3.51
C LEU A 58 -6.80 -4.84 -2.40
N VAL A 59 -6.19 -5.21 -1.28
CA VAL A 59 -6.88 -5.63 -0.05
C VAL A 59 -6.84 -4.48 0.93
N ASP A 60 -8.01 -3.96 1.29
CA ASP A 60 -8.18 -2.94 2.32
C ASP A 60 -9.06 -3.48 3.44
N ALA A 61 -8.50 -3.54 4.64
CA ALA A 61 -9.22 -3.98 5.82
C ALA A 61 -9.77 -2.79 6.62
N GLY A 62 -11.01 -2.90 7.10
CA GLY A 62 -11.52 -2.03 8.15
C GLY A 62 -10.93 -2.42 9.51
N MET A 63 -10.71 -1.43 10.38
CA MET A 63 -10.31 -1.68 11.77
C MET A 63 -11.12 -0.78 12.69
N ASP A 64 -11.84 -1.40 13.62
CA ASP A 64 -12.60 -0.73 14.67
C ASP A 64 -11.92 -0.96 16.02
N VAL A 65 -11.88 0.08 16.85
CA VAL A 65 -11.26 0.04 18.17
C VAL A 65 -12.33 0.23 19.23
N VAL A 66 -12.45 -0.73 20.15
CA VAL A 66 -13.30 -0.64 21.34
C VAL A 66 -12.41 -0.64 22.57
N THR A 67 -12.53 0.39 23.41
CA THR A 67 -11.78 0.51 24.66
C THR A 67 -12.66 0.13 25.85
N TYR A 68 -12.14 -0.71 26.74
CA TYR A 68 -12.80 -1.07 28.00
C TYR A 68 -11.96 -0.57 29.18
N GLY A 69 -12.58 0.11 30.15
CA GLY A 69 -11.92 0.60 31.37
C GLY A 69 -12.95 1.03 32.42
N ARG A 70 -12.57 1.03 33.70
CA ARG A 70 -13.31 1.77 34.75
C ARG A 70 -12.77 3.19 34.80
N GLU A 71 -13.66 4.17 34.97
CA GLU A 71 -13.31 5.58 35.21
C GLU A 71 -12.29 5.75 36.33
#